data_AF-A0A1E8BPL1-F1
#
_entry.id   AF-A0A1E8BPL1-F1
#
_cell.length_a   1.000
_cell.length_b   1.000
_cell.length_c   1.000
_cell.angle_alpha   90.00
_cell.angle_beta   90.00
_cell.angle_gamma   90.00
#
_symmetry.space_group_name_H-M   'P 1'
#
loop_
_entity.id
_entity.type
_entity.pdbx_description
1 polymer ?
#
loop_
_entity_poly.entity_id
_entity_poly.type
_entity_poly.pdbx_seq_one_letter_code
_entity_poly.pdbx_strand_id
1 'polypeptide(L)'
;MAILSNIGVALFLIAIILLILCIISFFKKNGKAKQYGRPTVILFMISIMLIMTGTTKSEHPVVEFFSTLSFILFIFFLVLAILSVTKKTGVAKKQFIITAVLFVIFVALSGISSPSSEKTKATNKQVASNSEEKKDDAKKKELENKEADEKTRKQEDEKRQAEELARKQEDEKRQAEELARKQEDEKRQAEELARKQQEEQQRQAEEQARKQQEEQQRQAEEQARKQQEEQHQAAEQARVQQEQQKAQQTQTQPAAGSNSNTYFKNCTEVKNAGKAPLYRDQPGYSSKLDRDGDGVACER
;
A
#
# COMPACT_ATOMS: atom_id res chain seq x y z
N MET A 1 34.89 -3.38 -35.85
CA MET A 1 34.22 -3.51 -34.53
C MET A 1 33.42 -2.27 -34.10
N ALA A 2 33.73 -1.05 -34.57
CA ALA A 2 32.94 0.16 -34.23
C ALA A 2 31.51 0.19 -34.82
N ILE A 3 31.30 -0.38 -36.02
CA ILE A 3 29.99 -0.37 -36.69
C ILE A 3 28.97 -1.26 -35.96
N LEU A 4 29.39 -2.40 -35.39
CA LEU A 4 28.52 -3.26 -34.57
C LEU A 4 28.12 -2.59 -33.24
N SER A 5 29.00 -1.76 -32.66
CA SER A 5 28.72 -1.02 -31.42
C SER A 5 27.65 0.06 -31.65
N ASN A 6 27.73 0.80 -32.76
CA ASN A 6 26.72 1.80 -33.11
C ASN A 6 25.35 1.18 -33.43
N ILE A 7 25.31 -0.02 -34.02
CA ILE A 7 24.07 -0.76 -34.26
C ILE A 7 23.46 -1.20 -32.92
N GLY A 8 24.27 -1.67 -31.97
CA GLY A 8 23.79 -2.03 -30.62
C GLY A 8 23.19 -0.83 -29.89
N VAL A 9 23.84 0.34 -29.94
CA VAL A 9 23.33 1.59 -29.35
C VAL A 9 22.05 2.05 -30.05
N ALA A 10 21.98 1.98 -31.39
CA ALA A 10 20.78 2.34 -32.13
C ALA A 10 19.59 1.44 -31.78
N LEU A 11 19.80 0.12 -31.70
CA LEU A 11 18.77 -0.85 -31.29
C LEU A 11 18.31 -0.63 -29.84
N PHE A 12 19.24 -0.28 -28.96
CA PHE A 12 18.93 0.07 -27.56
C PHE A 12 18.11 1.36 -27.45
N LEU A 13 18.46 2.40 -28.21
CA LEU A 13 17.67 3.64 -28.27
C LEU A 13 16.28 3.41 -28.87
N ILE A 14 16.18 2.57 -29.92
CA ILE A 14 14.89 2.16 -30.49
C ILE A 14 14.05 1.43 -29.44
N ALA A 15 14.63 0.51 -28.67
CA ALA A 15 13.94 -0.19 -27.59
C ALA A 15 13.45 0.78 -26.49
N ILE A 16 14.24 1.78 -26.12
CA ILE A 16 13.85 2.83 -25.16
C ILE A 16 12.70 3.68 -25.71
N ILE A 17 12.76 4.09 -26.97
CA ILE A 17 11.69 4.87 -27.62
C ILE A 17 10.39 4.08 -27.63
N LEU A 18 10.45 2.78 -27.97
CA LEU A 18 9.28 1.90 -27.96
C LEU A 18 8.71 1.72 -26.54
N LEU A 19 9.56 1.64 -25.52
CA LEU A 19 9.13 1.59 -24.12
C LEU A 19 8.43 2.88 -23.68
N ILE A 20 8.98 4.04 -24.05
CA ILE A 20 8.36 5.34 -23.76
C ILE A 20 6.98 5.45 -24.44
N LEU A 21 6.87 5.03 -25.71
CA LEU A 21 5.59 5.00 -26.43
C LEU A 21 4.58 4.02 -25.80
N CYS A 22 5.06 2.89 -25.28
CA CYS A 22 4.24 1.91 -24.58
C CYS A 22 3.68 2.49 -23.26
N ILE A 23 4.51 3.19 -22.49
CA ILE A 23 4.10 3.90 -21.26
C ILE A 23 3.09 5.00 -21.59
N ILE A 24 3.34 5.81 -22.62
CA ILE A 24 2.40 6.86 -23.05
C ILE A 24 1.06 6.25 -23.45
N SER A 25 1.06 5.12 -24.17
CA SER A 25 -0.15 4.40 -24.58
C SER A 25 -0.92 3.80 -23.40
N PHE A 26 -0.21 3.36 -22.35
CA PHE A 26 -0.80 2.87 -21.10
C PHE A 26 -1.57 3.96 -20.35
N PHE A 27 -1.10 5.21 -20.40
CA PHE A 27 -1.75 6.35 -19.75
C PHE A 27 -2.74 7.10 -20.63
N LYS A 28 -2.67 6.97 -21.96
CA LYS A 28 -3.64 7.51 -22.92
C LYS A 28 -4.87 6.59 -23.01
N LYS A 29 -5.54 6.44 -21.85
CA LYS A 29 -6.96 6.11 -21.65
C LYS A 29 -7.64 5.30 -22.77
N ASN A 30 -7.55 3.98 -22.68
CA ASN A 30 -8.63 3.04 -22.99
C ASN A 30 -8.47 1.85 -22.03
N GLY A 31 -9.52 1.54 -21.28
CA GLY A 31 -9.52 0.64 -20.11
C GLY A 31 -9.17 -0.83 -20.33
N LYS A 32 -8.36 -1.17 -21.33
CA LYS A 32 -7.85 -2.52 -21.62
C LYS A 32 -6.33 -2.67 -21.45
N ALA A 33 -5.63 -1.66 -20.92
CA ALA A 33 -4.16 -1.66 -20.81
C ALA A 33 -3.59 -2.48 -19.61
N LYS A 34 -4.44 -2.92 -18.66
CA LYS A 34 -3.98 -3.58 -17.42
C LYS A 34 -3.39 -4.98 -17.63
N GLN A 35 -3.64 -5.61 -18.78
CA GLN A 35 -3.25 -7.00 -19.03
C GLN A 35 -1.87 -7.15 -19.68
N TYR A 36 -1.40 -6.14 -20.42
CA TYR A 36 -0.13 -6.23 -21.16
C TYR A 36 0.99 -5.32 -20.62
N GLY A 37 0.69 -4.24 -19.88
CA GLY A 37 1.74 -3.34 -19.39
C GLY A 37 2.69 -3.96 -18.34
N ARG A 38 2.16 -4.82 -17.46
CA ARG A 38 2.96 -5.50 -16.42
C ARG A 38 3.97 -6.51 -16.99
N PRO A 39 3.58 -7.45 -17.87
CA PRO A 39 4.53 -8.40 -18.44
C PRO A 39 5.59 -7.72 -19.31
N THR A 40 5.26 -6.63 -20.03
CA THR A 40 6.26 -5.91 -20.85
C THR A 40 7.32 -5.21 -20.00
N VAL A 41 6.94 -4.62 -18.86
CA VAL A 41 7.90 -4.01 -17.91
C VAL A 41 8.80 -5.07 -17.28
N ILE A 42 8.23 -6.24 -16.92
CA ILE A 42 9.00 -7.35 -16.35
C ILE A 42 9.99 -7.90 -17.39
N LEU A 43 9.57 -8.11 -18.64
CA LEU A 43 10.45 -8.55 -19.72
C LEU A 43 11.57 -7.54 -20.00
N PHE A 44 11.30 -6.25 -19.88
CA PHE A 44 12.32 -5.21 -20.02
C PHE A 44 13.33 -5.23 -18.87
N MET A 45 12.87 -5.38 -17.62
CA MET A 45 13.76 -5.55 -16.45
C MET A 45 14.63 -6.81 -16.59
N ILE A 46 14.07 -7.91 -17.09
CA ILE A 46 14.79 -9.15 -17.38
C ILE A 46 15.81 -8.94 -18.51
N SER A 47 15.44 -8.22 -19.58
CA SER A 47 16.37 -7.90 -20.67
C SER A 47 17.54 -7.04 -20.20
N ILE A 48 17.31 -6.07 -19.31
CA ILE A 48 18.37 -5.26 -18.70
C ILE A 48 19.26 -6.15 -17.82
N MET A 49 18.67 -7.01 -16.99
CA MET A 49 19.43 -7.94 -16.16
C MET A 49 20.31 -8.88 -17.00
N LEU A 50 19.79 -9.36 -18.13
CA LEU A 50 20.53 -10.21 -19.06
C LEU A 50 21.72 -9.46 -19.71
N ILE A 51 21.53 -8.19 -20.07
CA ILE A 51 22.62 -7.33 -20.56
C ILE A 51 23.68 -7.13 -19.46
N MET A 52 23.28 -6.92 -18.21
CA MET A 52 24.20 -6.79 -17.05
C MET A 52 24.99 -8.08 -16.77
N THR A 53 24.40 -9.26 -17.01
CA THR A 53 25.10 -10.55 -16.85
C THR A 53 25.95 -10.95 -18.06
N GLY A 54 25.79 -10.28 -19.21
CA GLY A 54 26.43 -10.62 -20.47
C GLY A 54 27.79 -9.97 -20.73
N THR A 55 28.16 -8.92 -19.99
CA THR A 55 29.39 -8.13 -20.22
C THR A 55 30.53 -8.53 -19.28
N THR A 56 31.00 -9.78 -19.34
CA THR A 56 32.09 -10.28 -18.47
C THR A 56 33.51 -10.13 -19.06
N LYS A 57 33.75 -9.13 -19.93
CA LYS A 57 35.09 -8.85 -20.49
C LYS A 57 35.41 -7.35 -20.56
N SER A 58 35.35 -6.63 -19.44
CA SER A 58 35.89 -5.27 -19.35
C SER A 58 36.96 -5.16 -18.25
N GLU A 59 38.01 -4.38 -18.51
CA GLU A 59 39.12 -4.19 -17.55
C GLU A 59 38.69 -3.38 -16.30
N HIS A 60 37.53 -2.70 -16.38
CA HIS A 60 36.97 -1.87 -15.31
C HIS A 60 35.46 -2.13 -15.11
N PRO A 61 35.07 -3.33 -14.64
CA PRO A 61 33.67 -3.72 -14.49
C PRO A 61 32.89 -2.81 -13.52
N VAL A 62 33.59 -2.19 -12.58
CA VAL A 62 33.03 -1.25 -11.61
C VAL A 62 32.60 0.06 -12.26
N VAL A 63 33.40 0.60 -13.18
CA VAL A 63 33.10 1.87 -13.87
C VAL A 63 31.90 1.69 -14.80
N GLU A 64 31.83 0.53 -15.46
CA GLU A 64 30.70 0.18 -16.33
C GLU A 64 29.40 -0.03 -15.54
N PHE A 65 29.48 -0.63 -14.35
CA PHE A 65 28.35 -0.72 -13.41
C PHE A 65 27.84 0.66 -12.95
N PHE A 66 28.74 1.58 -12.59
CA PHE A 66 28.32 2.92 -12.19
C PHE A 66 27.77 3.74 -13.36
N SER A 67 28.33 3.58 -14.56
CA SER A 67 27.85 4.23 -15.78
C SER A 67 26.46 3.74 -16.17
N THR A 68 26.22 2.43 -16.12
CA THR A 68 24.90 1.84 -16.40
C THR A 68 23.87 2.19 -15.33
N LEU A 69 24.24 2.16 -14.05
CA LEU A 69 23.37 2.59 -12.95
C LEU A 69 22.99 4.07 -13.08
N SER A 70 23.97 4.92 -13.39
CA SER A 70 23.77 6.35 -13.66
C SER A 70 22.81 6.57 -14.83
N PHE A 71 22.97 5.80 -15.92
CA PHE A 71 22.10 5.88 -17.08
C PHE A 71 20.66 5.43 -16.78
N ILE A 72 20.49 4.35 -16.00
CA ILE A 72 19.16 3.87 -15.57
C ILE A 72 18.44 4.94 -14.73
N LEU A 73 19.16 5.55 -13.77
CA LEU A 73 18.62 6.64 -12.96
C LEU A 73 18.26 7.86 -13.81
N PHE A 74 19.09 8.21 -14.80
CA PHE A 74 18.80 9.28 -15.74
C PHE A 74 17.50 9.04 -16.53
N ILE A 75 17.30 7.84 -17.07
CA ILE A 75 16.06 7.48 -17.78
C ILE A 75 14.85 7.52 -16.84
N PHE A 76 14.99 7.05 -15.60
CA PHE A 76 13.94 7.13 -14.59
C PHE A 76 13.51 8.58 -14.32
N PHE A 77 14.47 9.49 -14.10
CA PHE A 77 14.19 10.91 -13.91
C PHE A 77 13.61 11.58 -15.16
N LEU A 78 14.03 11.18 -16.36
CA LEU A 78 13.49 11.67 -17.64
C LEU A 78 12.01 11.27 -17.79
N VAL A 79 11.66 10.03 -17.45
CA VAL A 79 10.26 9.57 -17.44
C VAL A 79 9.43 10.34 -16.40
N LEU A 80 9.95 10.58 -15.19
CA LEU A 80 9.28 11.41 -14.19
C LEU A 80 9.08 12.86 -14.65
N ALA A 81 10.06 13.43 -15.34
CA ALA A 81 9.97 14.75 -15.95
C ALA A 81 8.87 14.82 -17.01
N ILE A 82 8.76 13.83 -17.89
CA ILE A 82 7.68 13.72 -18.89
C ILE A 82 6.31 13.55 -18.22
N LEU A 83 6.22 12.74 -17.15
CA LEU A 83 4.99 12.56 -16.36
C LEU A 83 4.54 13.85 -15.66
N SER A 84 5.50 14.63 -15.17
CA SER A 84 5.29 15.96 -14.56
C SER A 84 4.75 16.98 -15.57
N VAL A 85 5.20 16.93 -16.83
CA VAL A 85 4.73 17.81 -17.91
C VAL A 85 3.34 17.40 -18.44
N THR A 86 3.06 16.10 -18.48
CA THR A 86 1.77 15.58 -18.99
C THR A 86 0.63 15.66 -17.97
N LYS A 87 0.91 15.61 -16.66
CA LYS A 87 -0.07 15.92 -15.62
C LYS A 87 0.04 17.41 -15.26
N LYS A 88 -0.87 18.24 -15.78
CA LYS A 88 -1.06 19.65 -15.35
C LYS A 88 -1.55 19.73 -13.89
N THR A 89 -0.73 19.32 -12.92
CA THR A 89 -0.98 19.52 -11.49
C THR A 89 -0.02 20.59 -10.99
N GLY A 90 -0.54 21.63 -10.32
CA GLY A 90 0.23 22.82 -9.91
C GLY A 90 1.43 22.55 -8.99
N VAL A 91 1.55 21.34 -8.45
CA VAL A 91 2.66 20.87 -7.59
C VAL A 91 3.86 20.36 -8.41
N ALA A 92 3.64 20.02 -9.69
CA ALA A 92 4.61 19.39 -10.58
C ALA A 92 5.76 20.32 -11.01
N LYS A 93 5.52 21.65 -11.03
CA LYS A 93 6.55 22.66 -11.38
C LYS A 93 7.67 22.75 -10.34
N LYS A 94 7.37 22.57 -9.05
CA LYS A 94 8.38 22.62 -7.98
C LYS A 94 9.27 21.37 -7.97
N GLN A 95 8.68 20.20 -8.24
CA GLN A 95 9.40 18.93 -8.33
C GLN A 95 10.30 18.83 -9.57
N PHE A 96 9.92 19.50 -10.67
CA PHE A 96 10.75 19.58 -11.88
C PHE A 96 12.04 20.39 -11.66
N ILE A 97 11.96 21.51 -10.94
CA ILE A 97 13.13 22.34 -10.63
C ILE A 97 14.10 21.60 -9.70
N ILE A 98 13.59 20.92 -8.66
CA ILE A 98 14.43 20.15 -7.73
C ILE A 98 15.17 19.02 -8.47
N THR A 99 14.48 18.31 -9.37
CA THR A 99 15.09 17.21 -10.14
C THR A 99 16.14 17.74 -11.14
N ALA A 100 15.88 18.88 -11.79
CA ALA A 100 16.83 19.51 -12.70
C ALA A 100 18.08 20.04 -11.97
N VAL A 101 17.91 20.63 -10.77
CA VAL A 101 19.01 21.12 -9.94
C VAL A 101 19.88 19.95 -9.43
N LEU A 102 19.26 18.86 -8.97
CA LEU A 102 19.99 17.66 -8.55
C LEU A 102 20.78 17.01 -9.71
N PHE A 103 20.24 17.04 -10.92
CA PHE A 103 20.93 16.56 -12.12
C PHE A 103 22.16 17.41 -12.47
N VAL A 104 22.04 18.74 -12.40
CA VAL A 104 23.18 19.65 -12.64
C VAL A 104 24.27 19.47 -11.59
N ILE A 105 23.90 19.30 -10.32
CA ILE A 105 24.84 19.03 -9.23
C ILE A 105 25.58 17.71 -9.44
N PHE A 106 24.87 16.66 -9.86
CA PHE A 106 25.47 15.35 -10.12
C PHE A 106 26.48 15.38 -11.28
N VAL A 107 26.19 16.12 -12.35
CA VAL A 107 27.11 16.33 -13.48
C VAL A 107 28.33 17.14 -13.05
N ALA A 108 28.15 18.18 -12.22
CA ALA A 108 29.26 18.99 -11.71
C ALA A 108 30.20 18.19 -10.80
N LEU A 109 29.66 17.35 -9.91
CA LEU A 109 30.44 16.51 -8.99
C LEU A 109 31.23 15.41 -9.72
N SER A 110 30.72 14.93 -10.86
CA SER A 110 31.42 13.94 -11.68
C SER A 110 32.65 14.51 -12.41
N GLY A 111 32.84 15.84 -12.44
CA GLY A 111 33.94 16.52 -13.12
C GLY A 111 35.18 16.84 -12.27
N ILE A 112 35.16 16.61 -10.95
CA ILE A 112 36.22 17.09 -10.03
C ILE A 112 37.36 16.06 -9.82
N SER A 113 37.32 14.91 -10.48
CA SER A 113 38.32 13.84 -10.35
C SER A 113 39.60 14.10 -11.18
N SER A 114 40.32 15.19 -10.94
CA SER A 114 41.66 15.42 -11.50
C SER A 114 42.54 16.21 -10.52
N PRO A 115 43.65 15.64 -9.99
CA PRO A 115 44.54 16.35 -9.08
C PRO A 115 45.65 17.08 -9.86
N SER A 116 45.79 18.38 -9.63
CA SER A 116 46.93 19.20 -10.10
C SER A 116 47.79 19.62 -8.92
N SER A 117 49.11 19.53 -9.10
CA SER A 117 50.18 19.73 -8.11
C SER A 117 50.79 21.13 -8.24
N GLU A 118 51.03 21.84 -7.14
CA GLU A 118 52.06 22.89 -7.13
C GLU A 118 52.72 23.12 -5.76
N LYS A 119 53.96 23.60 -5.84
CA LYS A 119 55.13 23.55 -4.95
C LYS A 119 55.44 24.96 -4.43
N THR A 120 56.13 25.14 -3.29
CA THR A 120 57.15 26.21 -3.14
C THR A 120 58.10 25.91 -1.95
N LYS A 121 59.40 26.09 -2.20
CA LYS A 121 60.54 26.00 -1.29
C LYS A 121 61.24 27.38 -1.32
N ALA A 122 61.66 27.93 -0.18
CA ALA A 122 62.53 29.11 -0.12
C ALA A 122 63.76 28.85 0.79
N THR A 123 64.94 29.19 0.26
CA THR A 123 66.27 29.11 0.87
C THR A 123 66.69 30.51 1.35
N ASN A 124 67.32 30.60 2.52
CA ASN A 124 67.95 31.81 3.07
C ASN A 124 69.50 31.71 2.98
N LYS A 125 70.20 32.81 2.70
CA LYS A 125 71.68 32.90 2.76
C LYS A 125 72.16 34.29 3.21
N GLN A 126 73.23 34.24 4.03
CA GLN A 126 74.34 35.20 4.21
C GLN A 126 74.21 36.16 5.40
N VAL A 127 74.94 35.97 6.53
CA VAL A 127 76.39 36.07 6.87
C VAL A 127 76.90 37.50 7.11
N ALA A 128 77.15 37.74 8.41
CA ALA A 128 78.10 38.59 9.16
C ALA A 128 79.14 39.50 8.45
N SER A 129 79.41 40.66 9.06
CA SER A 129 80.74 41.01 9.63
C SER A 129 80.76 42.31 10.48
N ASN A 130 81.57 42.28 11.55
CA ASN A 130 82.03 43.30 12.52
C ASN A 130 83.06 44.28 11.87
N SER A 131 83.54 45.43 12.39
CA SER A 131 83.82 45.96 13.76
C SER A 131 84.12 47.49 13.77
N GLU A 132 84.10 48.08 14.98
CA GLU A 132 84.85 49.26 15.53
C GLU A 132 84.57 50.69 14.97
N GLU A 133 84.52 51.79 15.72
CA GLU A 133 85.12 52.18 17.01
C GLU A 133 84.39 53.41 17.64
N LYS A 134 84.67 53.67 18.92
CA LYS A 134 83.94 54.51 19.90
C LYS A 134 83.76 56.00 19.56
N LYS A 135 82.48 56.43 19.55
CA LYS A 135 82.04 57.79 19.95
C LYS A 135 80.56 57.81 20.40
N ASP A 136 80.10 56.84 21.21
CA ASP A 136 78.65 56.51 21.22
C ASP A 136 77.97 56.18 22.58
N ASP A 137 78.55 56.42 23.76
CA ASP A 137 77.92 55.92 25.00
C ASP A 137 76.61 56.62 25.43
N ALA A 138 76.39 57.90 25.09
CA ALA A 138 75.13 58.60 25.40
C ALA A 138 74.04 58.37 24.32
N LYS A 139 74.45 58.28 23.04
CA LYS A 139 73.55 58.09 21.90
C LYS A 139 73.09 56.63 21.78
N LYS A 140 73.96 55.67 22.13
CA LYS A 140 73.65 54.23 22.22
C LYS A 140 72.66 53.94 23.35
N LYS A 141 72.80 54.59 24.52
CA LYS A 141 71.85 54.42 25.63
C LYS A 141 70.46 54.98 25.32
N GLU A 142 70.38 56.08 24.56
CA GLU A 142 69.10 56.64 24.09
C GLU A 142 68.46 55.80 22.97
N LEU A 143 69.26 55.23 22.07
CA LEU A 143 68.80 54.27 21.05
C LEU A 143 68.35 52.95 21.66
N GLU A 144 69.08 52.39 22.63
CA GLU A 144 68.70 51.15 23.35
C GLU A 144 67.41 51.35 24.16
N ASN A 145 67.22 52.51 24.79
CA ASN A 145 65.99 52.80 25.54
C ASN A 145 64.78 53.03 24.59
N LYS A 146 64.99 53.64 23.42
CA LYS A 146 63.96 53.77 22.37
C LYS A 146 63.61 52.43 21.74
N GLU A 147 64.59 51.56 21.51
CA GLU A 147 64.38 50.22 20.95
C GLU A 147 63.70 49.29 21.98
N ALA A 148 64.01 49.44 23.27
CA ALA A 148 63.30 48.77 24.37
C ALA A 148 61.83 49.23 24.47
N ASP A 149 61.57 50.54 24.46
CA ASP A 149 60.21 51.10 24.46
C ASP A 149 59.41 50.70 23.21
N GLU A 150 60.04 50.65 22.04
CA GLU A 150 59.40 50.19 20.81
C GLU A 150 59.06 48.69 20.87
N LYS A 151 59.93 47.87 21.46
CA LYS A 151 59.71 46.43 21.64
C LYS A 151 58.60 46.15 22.65
N THR A 152 58.51 46.93 23.74
CA THR A 152 57.40 46.86 24.70
C THR A 152 56.09 47.29 24.05
N ARG A 153 56.06 48.36 23.25
CA ARG A 153 54.86 48.77 22.49
C ARG A 153 54.41 47.69 21.50
N LYS A 154 55.32 47.08 20.74
CA LYS A 154 55.00 45.97 19.82
C LYS A 154 54.43 44.77 20.55
N GLN A 155 55.00 44.37 21.69
CA GLN A 155 54.46 43.28 22.51
C GLN A 155 53.07 43.60 23.10
N GLU A 156 52.84 44.85 23.48
CA GLU A 156 51.53 45.28 24.00
C GLU A 156 50.47 45.31 22.91
N ASP A 157 50.82 45.75 21.70
CA ASP A 157 49.94 45.74 20.54
C ASP A 157 49.62 44.30 20.07
N GLU A 158 50.62 43.40 20.06
CA GLU A 158 50.41 41.97 19.79
C GLU A 158 49.50 41.32 20.85
N LYS A 159 49.65 41.67 22.13
CA LYS A 159 48.79 41.19 23.21
C LYS A 159 47.35 41.69 23.05
N ARG A 160 47.14 42.95 22.66
CA ARG A 160 45.81 43.51 22.38
C ARG A 160 45.16 42.83 21.18
N GLN A 161 45.92 42.58 20.12
CA GLN A 161 45.44 41.84 18.94
C GLN A 161 45.05 40.40 19.30
N ALA A 162 45.85 39.72 20.14
CA ALA A 162 45.53 38.39 20.63
C ALA A 162 44.26 38.36 21.50
N GLU A 163 44.08 39.35 22.38
CA GLU A 163 42.85 39.47 23.20
C GLU A 163 41.61 39.77 22.33
N GLU A 164 41.74 40.63 21.32
CA GLU A 164 40.64 40.93 20.39
C GLU A 164 40.25 39.69 19.56
N LEU A 165 41.24 38.91 19.10
CA LEU A 165 41.00 37.66 18.37
C LEU A 165 40.30 36.62 19.27
N ALA A 166 40.72 36.51 20.53
CA ALA A 166 40.09 35.61 21.50
C ALA A 166 38.63 36.01 21.78
N ARG A 167 38.34 37.31 21.93
CA ARG A 167 36.97 37.82 22.08
C ARG A 167 36.10 37.52 20.86
N LYS A 168 36.62 37.73 19.65
CA LYS A 168 35.91 37.40 18.40
C LYS A 168 35.58 35.90 18.30
N GLN A 169 36.53 35.03 18.64
CA GLN A 169 36.30 33.58 18.67
C GLN A 169 35.24 33.18 19.72
N GLU A 170 35.21 33.84 20.87
CA GLU A 170 34.19 33.61 21.90
C GLU A 170 32.80 34.10 21.47
N ASP A 171 32.72 35.25 20.80
CA ASP A 171 31.48 35.77 20.21
C ASP A 171 30.94 34.83 19.11
N GLU A 172 31.80 34.35 18.21
CA GLU A 172 31.42 33.38 17.18
C GLU A 172 30.94 32.06 17.80
N LYS A 173 31.62 31.57 18.85
CA LYS A 173 31.20 30.36 19.57
C LYS A 173 29.83 30.55 20.23
N ARG A 174 29.56 31.71 20.84
CA ARG A 174 28.25 32.03 21.42
C ARG A 174 27.16 32.09 20.36
N GLN A 175 27.44 32.71 19.21
CA GLN A 175 26.49 32.74 18.08
C GLN A 175 26.22 31.34 17.53
N ALA A 176 27.24 30.49 17.41
CA ALA A 176 27.09 29.11 16.98
C ALA A 176 26.25 28.28 17.97
N GLU A 177 26.45 28.44 19.28
CA GLU A 177 25.64 27.77 20.30
C GLU A 177 24.18 28.26 20.27
N GLU A 178 23.95 29.57 20.12
CA GLU A 178 22.59 30.12 20.01
C GLU A 178 21.85 29.60 18.78
N LEU A 179 22.55 29.51 17.62
CA LEU A 179 21.98 28.95 16.40
C LEU A 179 21.67 27.46 16.56
N ALA A 180 22.55 26.70 17.21
CA ALA A 180 22.32 25.28 17.51
C ALA A 180 21.09 25.08 18.41
N ARG A 181 20.94 25.92 19.46
CA ARG A 181 19.75 25.90 20.33
C ARG A 181 18.47 26.22 19.56
N LYS A 182 18.48 27.23 18.70
CA LYS A 182 17.33 27.59 17.85
C LYS A 182 16.94 26.43 16.92
N GLN A 183 17.91 25.78 16.28
CA GLN A 183 17.65 24.62 15.43
C GLN A 183 17.10 23.43 16.23
N GLU A 184 17.58 23.21 17.45
CA GLU A 184 17.05 22.17 18.32
C GLU A 184 15.61 22.47 18.77
N ASP A 185 15.29 23.72 19.09
CA ASP A 185 13.93 24.16 19.42
C ASP A 185 12.98 23.99 18.24
N GLU A 186 13.38 24.40 17.02
CA GLU A 186 12.58 24.19 15.80
C GLU A 186 12.37 22.70 15.52
N LYS A 187 13.40 21.87 15.71
CA LYS A 187 13.28 20.42 15.56
C LYS A 187 12.30 19.83 16.58
N ARG A 188 12.36 20.26 17.85
CA ARG A 188 11.43 19.82 18.89
C ARG A 188 10.00 20.23 18.57
N GLN A 189 9.77 21.45 18.07
CA GLN A 189 8.45 21.90 17.64
C GLN A 189 7.94 21.11 16.43
N ALA A 190 8.80 20.82 15.45
CA ALA A 190 8.45 20.03 14.29
C ALA A 190 8.10 18.58 14.68
N GLU A 191 8.84 17.97 15.59
CA GLU A 191 8.58 16.63 16.11
C GLU A 191 7.27 16.59 16.92
N GLU A 192 7.02 17.59 17.78
CA GLU A 192 5.76 17.70 18.52
C GLU A 192 4.56 17.87 17.58
N LEU A 193 4.69 18.69 16.54
CA LEU A 193 3.64 18.86 15.53
C LEU A 193 3.39 17.56 14.76
N ALA A 194 4.45 16.86 14.36
CA ALA A 194 4.34 15.57 13.68
C ALA A 194 3.66 14.52 14.57
N ARG A 195 4.01 14.48 15.86
CA ARG A 195 3.38 13.59 16.84
C ARG A 195 1.90 13.90 17.04
N LYS A 196 1.52 15.19 17.15
CA LYS A 196 0.11 15.60 17.24
C LYS A 196 -0.68 15.20 15.99
N GLN A 197 -0.12 15.40 14.80
CA GLN A 197 -0.76 14.99 13.55
C GLN A 197 -0.92 13.47 13.46
N GLN A 198 0.09 12.70 13.87
CA GLN A 198 0.00 11.24 13.92
C GLN A 198 -1.06 10.77 14.91
N GLU A 199 -1.13 11.37 16.10
CA GLU A 199 -2.13 11.02 17.11
C GLU A 199 -3.56 11.34 16.62
N GLU A 200 -3.76 12.48 15.95
CA GLU A 200 -5.06 12.84 15.37
C GLU A 200 -5.47 11.88 14.23
N GLN A 201 -4.54 11.52 13.34
CA GLN A 201 -4.78 10.53 12.29
C GLN A 201 -5.12 9.16 12.89
N GLN A 202 -4.43 8.74 13.95
CA GLN A 202 -4.70 7.48 14.63
C GLN A 202 -6.08 7.50 15.29
N ARG A 203 -6.46 8.59 15.96
CA ARG A 203 -7.81 8.76 16.54
C ARG A 203 -8.90 8.70 15.45
N GLN A 204 -8.69 9.37 14.32
CA GLN A 204 -9.63 9.32 13.19
C GLN A 204 -9.74 7.91 12.60
N ALA A 205 -8.62 7.21 12.43
CA ALA A 205 -8.60 5.84 11.93
C ALA A 205 -9.30 4.86 12.89
N GLU A 206 -9.07 5.01 14.20
CA GLU A 206 -9.73 4.21 15.24
C GLU A 206 -11.23 4.49 15.30
N GLU A 207 -11.65 5.75 15.21
CA GLU A 207 -13.07 6.11 15.16
C GLU A 207 -13.76 5.55 13.91
N GLN A 208 -13.11 5.61 12.74
CA GLN A 208 -13.61 5.01 11.51
C GLN A 208 -13.71 3.48 11.63
N ALA A 209 -12.68 2.82 12.18
CA ALA A 209 -12.70 1.37 12.40
C ALA A 209 -13.82 0.97 13.36
N ARG A 210 -14.03 1.72 14.44
CA ARG A 210 -15.13 1.48 15.40
C ARG A 210 -16.50 1.65 14.75
N LYS A 211 -16.71 2.70 13.93
CA LYS A 211 -17.96 2.88 13.18
C LYS A 211 -18.22 1.74 12.21
N GLN A 212 -17.19 1.28 11.49
CA GLN A 212 -17.31 0.13 10.59
C GLN A 212 -17.63 -1.16 11.34
N GLN A 213 -17.00 -1.40 12.49
CA GLN A 213 -17.31 -2.56 13.33
C GLN A 213 -18.73 -2.52 13.88
N GLU A 214 -19.21 -1.35 14.33
CA GLU A 214 -20.57 -1.18 14.81
C GLU A 214 -21.60 -1.41 13.69
N GLU A 215 -21.34 -0.90 12.49
CA GLU A 215 -22.21 -1.14 11.32
C GLU A 215 -22.22 -2.61 10.90
N GLN A 216 -21.06 -3.29 10.91
CA GLN A 216 -20.99 -4.73 10.65
C GLN A 216 -21.73 -5.54 11.70
N GLN A 217 -21.63 -5.18 12.99
CA GLN A 217 -22.39 -5.84 14.05
C GLN A 217 -23.90 -5.64 13.87
N ARG A 218 -24.35 -4.42 13.56
CA ARG A 218 -25.77 -4.14 13.27
C ARG A 218 -26.28 -4.97 12.09
N GLN A 219 -25.50 -5.05 11.01
CA GLN A 219 -25.85 -5.87 9.84
C GLN A 219 -25.90 -7.37 10.18
N ALA A 220 -24.94 -7.87 10.97
CA ALA A 220 -24.91 -9.26 11.41
C ALA A 220 -26.09 -9.59 12.32
N GLU A 221 -26.45 -8.70 13.25
CA GLU A 221 -27.61 -8.85 14.13
C GLU A 221 -28.93 -8.81 13.33
N GLU A 222 -29.05 -7.90 12.36
CA GLU A 222 -30.22 -7.84 11.48
C GLU A 222 -30.36 -9.11 10.63
N GLN A 223 -29.25 -9.65 10.11
CA GLN A 223 -29.24 -10.93 9.39
C GLN A 223 -29.63 -12.10 10.31
N ALA A 224 -29.10 -12.16 11.52
CA ALA A 224 -29.45 -13.18 12.49
C ALA A 224 -30.95 -13.12 12.85
N ARG A 225 -31.50 -11.91 13.03
CA ARG A 225 -32.93 -11.71 13.30
C ARG A 225 -33.80 -12.18 12.12
N LYS A 226 -33.41 -11.88 10.88
CA LYS A 226 -34.12 -12.37 9.67
C LYS A 226 -34.08 -13.90 9.59
N GLN A 227 -32.93 -14.52 9.85
CA GLN A 227 -32.80 -15.98 9.87
C GLN A 227 -33.68 -16.62 10.95
N GLN A 228 -33.74 -16.02 12.15
CA GLN A 228 -34.63 -16.50 13.21
C GLN A 228 -36.11 -16.36 12.82
N GLU A 229 -36.49 -15.25 12.18
CA GLU A 229 -37.86 -15.04 11.70
C GLU A 229 -38.23 -16.05 10.60
N GLU A 230 -37.34 -16.31 9.63
CA GLU A 230 -37.53 -17.35 8.61
C GLU A 230 -37.64 -18.75 9.23
N GLN A 231 -36.82 -19.07 10.25
CA GLN A 231 -36.92 -20.33 10.96
C GLN A 231 -38.24 -20.46 11.73
N HIS A 232 -38.69 -19.39 12.39
CA HIS A 232 -39.99 -19.38 13.06
C HIS A 232 -41.14 -19.58 12.07
N GLN A 233 -41.12 -18.89 10.93
CA GLN A 233 -42.12 -19.06 9.88
C GLN A 233 -42.11 -20.48 9.28
N ALA A 234 -40.92 -21.05 9.02
CA ALA A 234 -40.79 -22.41 8.53
C ALA A 234 -41.30 -23.45 9.55
N ALA A 235 -40.99 -23.26 10.85
CA ALA A 235 -41.48 -24.12 11.92
C ALA A 235 -43.00 -24.03 12.08
N GLU A 236 -43.58 -22.85 11.93
CA GLU A 236 -45.03 -22.64 11.99
C GLU A 236 -45.73 -23.27 10.77
N GLN A 237 -45.19 -23.09 9.56
CA GLN A 237 -45.70 -23.76 8.36
C GLN A 237 -45.64 -25.29 8.49
N ALA A 238 -44.56 -25.83 9.04
CA ALA A 238 -44.45 -27.27 9.30
C ALA A 238 -45.51 -27.76 10.29
N ARG A 239 -45.79 -26.98 11.36
CA ARG A 239 -46.87 -27.28 12.31
C ARG A 239 -48.24 -27.29 11.64
N VAL A 240 -48.55 -26.28 10.83
CA VAL A 240 -49.84 -26.18 10.11
C VAL A 240 -50.01 -27.34 9.14
N GLN A 241 -48.95 -27.73 8.39
CA GLN A 241 -48.99 -28.89 7.50
C GLN A 241 -49.24 -30.20 8.27
N GLN A 242 -48.60 -30.37 9.43
CA GLN A 242 -48.78 -31.56 10.27
C GLN A 242 -50.21 -31.66 10.83
N GLU A 243 -50.81 -30.54 11.23
CA GLU A 243 -52.22 -30.50 11.65
C GLU A 243 -53.18 -30.82 10.50
N GLN A 244 -52.95 -30.30 9.30
CA GLN A 244 -53.75 -30.63 8.12
C GLN A 244 -53.67 -32.12 7.75
N GLN A 245 -52.48 -32.73 7.79
CA GLN A 245 -52.32 -34.17 7.56
C GLN A 245 -53.07 -35.00 8.62
N LYS A 246 -53.00 -34.62 9.89
CA LYS A 246 -53.73 -35.28 10.99
C LYS A 246 -55.25 -35.14 10.85
N ALA A 247 -55.73 -33.99 10.36
CA ALA A 247 -57.15 -33.78 10.07
C ALA A 247 -57.64 -34.65 8.89
N GLN A 248 -56.85 -34.78 7.83
CA GLN A 248 -57.18 -35.64 6.67
C GLN A 248 -57.22 -37.13 7.03
N GLN A 249 -56.34 -37.61 7.91
CA GLN A 249 -56.39 -38.98 8.42
C GLN A 249 -57.62 -39.25 9.30
N THR A 250 -58.17 -38.24 9.97
CA THR A 250 -59.39 -38.38 10.79
C THR A 250 -60.66 -38.43 9.92
N GLN A 251 -60.64 -37.87 8.70
CA GLN A 251 -61.77 -37.93 7.75
C GLN A 251 -61.76 -39.16 6.82
N THR A 252 -60.66 -39.92 6.75
CA THR A 252 -60.57 -41.15 5.95
C THR A 252 -60.77 -42.43 6.74
N GLN A 253 -61.15 -42.36 8.02
CA GLN A 253 -61.75 -43.50 8.68
C GLN A 253 -63.11 -43.71 8.02
N PRO A 254 -63.33 -44.77 7.21
CA PRO A 254 -64.68 -45.05 6.76
C PRO A 254 -65.48 -45.24 8.05
N ALA A 255 -66.56 -44.46 8.22
CA ALA A 255 -67.65 -44.92 9.06
C ALA A 255 -67.87 -46.35 8.60
N ALA A 256 -67.51 -47.32 9.45
CA ALA A 256 -67.57 -48.72 9.11
C ALA A 256 -69.03 -48.95 8.71
N GLY A 257 -69.27 -48.95 7.39
CA GLY A 257 -70.43 -49.55 6.80
C GLY A 257 -70.33 -50.97 7.25
N SER A 258 -71.05 -51.24 8.33
CA SER A 258 -71.32 -52.54 8.90
C SER A 258 -71.93 -53.37 7.77
N ASN A 259 -71.08 -53.91 6.90
CA ASN A 259 -71.28 -55.19 6.26
C ASN A 259 -71.16 -56.25 7.36
N SER A 260 -71.98 -56.13 8.40
CA SER A 260 -72.35 -57.26 9.22
C SER A 260 -72.98 -58.22 8.23
N ASN A 261 -72.26 -59.32 7.99
CA ASN A 261 -72.67 -60.44 7.19
C ASN A 261 -73.94 -61.03 7.84
N THR A 262 -75.07 -60.37 7.62
CA THR A 262 -76.35 -60.63 8.26
C THR A 262 -76.93 -61.82 7.53
N TYR A 263 -76.54 -63.02 7.94
CA TYR A 263 -76.96 -64.25 7.28
C TYR A 263 -78.34 -64.68 7.80
N PHE A 264 -79.35 -64.62 6.93
CA PHE A 264 -80.69 -65.13 7.24
C PHE A 264 -80.82 -66.57 6.77
N LYS A 265 -81.33 -67.46 7.64
CA LYS A 265 -81.48 -68.88 7.33
C LYS A 265 -82.68 -69.15 6.41
N ASN A 266 -83.75 -68.36 6.53
CA ASN A 266 -84.98 -68.47 5.75
C ASN A 266 -85.78 -67.16 5.72
N CYS A 267 -86.79 -67.07 4.84
CA CYS A 267 -87.64 -65.89 4.71
C CYS A 267 -88.48 -65.56 5.95
N THR A 268 -88.76 -66.52 6.82
CA THR A 268 -89.46 -66.26 8.09
C THR A 268 -88.61 -65.39 9.01
N GLU A 269 -87.30 -65.64 9.06
CA GLU A 269 -86.37 -64.83 9.84
C GLU A 269 -86.29 -63.39 9.30
N VAL A 270 -86.26 -63.24 7.98
CA VAL A 270 -86.25 -61.93 7.30
C VAL A 270 -87.52 -61.13 7.60
N LYS A 271 -88.69 -61.79 7.56
CA LYS A 271 -89.99 -61.17 7.89
C LYS A 271 -90.10 -60.81 9.37
N ASN A 272 -89.67 -61.69 10.26
CA ASN A 272 -89.66 -61.42 11.71
C ASN A 272 -88.72 -60.27 12.07
N ALA A 273 -87.62 -60.11 11.35
CA ALA A 273 -86.72 -58.96 11.47
C ALA A 273 -87.29 -57.67 10.83
N GLY A 274 -88.47 -57.73 10.18
CA GLY A 274 -89.08 -56.61 9.48
C GLY A 274 -88.29 -56.12 8.26
N LYS A 275 -87.47 -57.01 7.66
CA LYS A 275 -86.57 -56.69 6.54
C LYS A 275 -87.08 -57.18 5.17
N ALA A 276 -88.25 -57.81 5.11
CA ALA A 276 -88.86 -58.25 3.85
C ALA A 276 -89.68 -57.12 3.22
N PRO A 277 -89.69 -56.97 1.88
CA PRO A 277 -88.91 -57.70 0.89
C PRO A 277 -87.43 -57.31 0.90
N LEU A 278 -86.56 -58.28 0.63
CA LEU A 278 -85.11 -58.12 0.70
C LEU A 278 -84.51 -58.03 -0.71
N TYR A 279 -83.85 -56.93 -1.03
CA TYR A 279 -83.34 -56.66 -2.39
C TYR A 279 -81.88 -57.09 -2.56
N ARG A 280 -81.45 -57.36 -3.80
CA ARG A 280 -80.09 -57.85 -4.12
C ARG A 280 -78.93 -57.03 -3.52
N ASP A 281 -79.12 -55.72 -3.37
CA ASP A 281 -78.10 -54.81 -2.81
C ASP A 281 -78.20 -54.62 -1.28
N GLN A 282 -79.14 -55.32 -0.63
CA GLN A 282 -79.32 -55.24 0.82
C GLN A 282 -78.48 -56.30 1.56
N PRO A 283 -77.92 -55.95 2.74
CA PRO A 283 -77.16 -56.89 3.54
C PRO A 283 -78.04 -58.06 3.97
N GLY A 284 -77.55 -59.28 3.70
CA GLY A 284 -78.24 -60.52 4.00
C GLY A 284 -79.07 -61.10 2.85
N TYR A 285 -79.13 -60.43 1.70
CA TYR A 285 -79.67 -61.04 0.49
C TYR A 285 -78.84 -62.25 0.08
N SER A 286 -79.53 -63.32 -0.28
CA SER A 286 -78.94 -64.55 -0.78
C SER A 286 -79.86 -65.11 -1.84
N SER A 287 -79.31 -65.57 -2.96
CA SER A 287 -80.06 -66.23 -4.04
C SER A 287 -80.80 -67.49 -3.58
N LYS A 288 -80.48 -68.03 -2.39
CA LYS A 288 -81.24 -69.14 -1.78
C LYS A 288 -82.58 -68.71 -1.18
N LEU A 289 -82.75 -67.42 -0.87
CA LEU A 289 -83.98 -66.84 -0.33
C LEU A 289 -84.90 -66.29 -1.44
N ASP A 290 -84.33 -66.06 -2.62
CA ASP A 290 -84.99 -65.60 -3.84
C ASP A 290 -85.27 -66.81 -4.74
N ARG A 291 -86.47 -67.40 -4.62
CA ARG A 291 -86.79 -68.69 -5.25
C ARG A 291 -87.03 -68.57 -6.76
N ASP A 292 -87.51 -67.42 -7.22
CA ASP A 292 -87.76 -67.07 -8.62
C ASP A 292 -86.59 -66.32 -9.27
N GLY A 293 -85.66 -65.80 -8.48
CA GLY A 293 -84.39 -65.23 -8.95
C GLY A 293 -84.54 -63.84 -9.58
N ASP A 294 -85.62 -63.13 -9.29
CA ASP A 294 -85.95 -61.83 -9.89
C ASP A 294 -85.23 -60.65 -9.21
N GLY A 295 -84.47 -60.93 -8.14
CA GLY A 295 -83.74 -59.94 -7.36
C GLY A 295 -84.45 -59.45 -6.11
N VAL A 296 -85.63 -59.99 -5.79
CA VAL A 296 -86.45 -59.64 -4.61
C VAL A 296 -86.74 -60.89 -3.77
N ALA A 297 -85.95 -61.11 -2.72
CA ALA A 297 -86.17 -62.24 -1.82
C ALA A 297 -87.33 -61.99 -0.85
N CYS A 298 -88.08 -63.06 -0.55
CA CYS A 298 -89.08 -63.11 0.51
C CYS A 298 -90.26 -62.13 0.36
N GLU A 299 -90.63 -61.79 -0.88
CA GLU A 299 -91.75 -60.89 -1.23
C GLU A 299 -93.15 -61.41 -0.87
N ARG A 300 -93.32 -62.74 -0.77
CA ARG A 300 -94.61 -63.40 -0.50
C ARG A 300 -94.62 -64.07 0.86
#